data_AF-A0A6S7K5C2-F1
#
_entry.id   AF-A0A6S7K5C2-F1
#
_cell.length_a   1.000
_cell.length_b   1.000
_cell.length_c   1.000
_cell.angle_alpha   90.00
_cell.angle_beta   90.00
_cell.angle_gamma   90.00
#
_symmetry.space_group_name_H-M   'P 1'
#
loop_
_entity.id
_entity.type
_entity.pdbx_description
1 polymer ?
#
loop_
_entity_poly.entity_id
_entity_poly.type
_entity_poly.pdbx_seq_one_letter_code
_entity_poly.pdbx_strand_id
1 'polypeptide(L)'
;MHRKRASSWHVPTGHEVCYTDRKDSKKRSFTKYAKLLTSTPKFVKEVKRGIYLATLFYTKDDKILVTLDENLPIVEVDDASTVSFTQEFQWLLKVGCTWQDIKMLKDQVERNLSSTSVYLRGRLLQALDTLQAGVGCDDLGQLHYQIIKDKNGTNIIVITKKIKNPSFIRSRTLSMKWISLSKLQKKTTQKDVNDSPNAVNQIITSIQDVISYHQQTKKPLDKGLYLGFMKLRTSVDAIHITVPRYSPNILPHVKVRDNPHVSREEWEWLTGLTTMSEEELAAESSPSFQSTLEHALKTLLDDIGVSRNVCWLNYCS
;
A
#
# COMPACT_ATOMS: atom_id res chain seq x y z
N MET A 1 67.77 -59.95 23.09
CA MET A 1 68.91 -59.66 23.98
C MET A 1 69.61 -58.40 23.51
N HIS A 2 69.42 -57.26 24.16
CA HIS A 2 70.49 -56.29 24.46
C HIS A 2 69.90 -55.12 25.27
N ARG A 3 70.66 -54.75 26.29
CA ARG A 3 70.36 -53.84 27.39
C ARG A 3 71.49 -52.82 27.40
N LYS A 4 71.22 -51.55 27.70
CA LYS A 4 72.09 -50.54 28.36
C LYS A 4 71.27 -49.25 28.48
N ARG A 5 70.90 -48.73 29.66
CA ARG A 5 71.68 -47.99 30.70
C ARG A 5 72.57 -46.90 30.06
N ALA A 6 72.68 -45.67 30.53
CA ALA A 6 72.12 -44.88 31.64
C ALA A 6 72.62 -43.42 31.47
N SER A 7 72.25 -42.55 32.43
CA SER A 7 72.87 -41.27 32.83
C SER A 7 72.47 -39.99 32.09
N SER A 8 72.55 -38.79 32.65
CA SER A 8 72.14 -38.19 33.94
C SER A 8 72.57 -36.70 33.87
N TRP A 9 71.84 -35.84 34.60
CA TRP A 9 72.16 -34.46 35.01
C TRP A 9 72.03 -33.34 33.97
N HIS A 10 71.06 -32.44 34.16
CA HIS A 10 71.33 -31.09 34.70
C HIS A 10 70.02 -30.40 35.14
N VAL A 11 70.09 -29.78 36.31
CA VAL A 11 69.06 -28.94 36.95
C VAL A 11 69.35 -27.47 36.60
N PRO A 12 68.33 -26.62 36.46
CA PRO A 12 68.39 -25.36 37.19
C PRO A 12 67.14 -25.12 38.04
N THR A 13 67.40 -24.83 39.31
CA THR A 13 66.52 -24.20 40.28
C THR A 13 66.37 -22.71 39.99
N GLY A 14 65.18 -22.15 40.18
CA GLY A 14 64.97 -20.70 40.21
C GLY A 14 63.49 -20.33 40.17
N HIS A 15 62.89 -20.19 41.36
CA HIS A 15 61.58 -19.58 41.58
C HIS A 15 61.65 -18.07 41.35
N GLU A 16 60.69 -17.48 40.63
CA GLU A 16 59.92 -16.34 41.12
C GLU A 16 58.56 -16.27 40.42
N VAL A 17 57.51 -16.10 41.20
CA VAL A 17 56.10 -16.25 40.83
C VAL A 17 55.51 -14.89 40.47
N CYS A 18 54.73 -14.81 39.39
CA CYS A 18 53.59 -13.90 39.35
C CYS A 18 52.44 -14.51 38.53
N TYR A 19 51.28 -14.61 39.16
CA TYR A 19 50.03 -15.18 38.65
C TYR A 19 49.53 -14.45 37.40
N THR A 20 49.08 -15.18 36.37
CA THR A 20 47.78 -14.90 35.74
C THR A 20 47.16 -16.18 35.19
N ASP A 21 45.92 -16.39 35.62
CA ASP A 21 44.98 -17.45 35.28
C ASP A 21 44.49 -17.32 33.82
N ARG A 22 44.37 -18.44 33.11
CA ARG A 22 43.43 -18.60 31.97
C ARG A 22 43.19 -20.08 31.69
N LYS A 23 42.25 -20.66 32.44
CA LYS A 23 41.62 -21.94 32.11
C LYS A 23 40.84 -21.84 30.79
N ASP A 24 41.22 -22.70 29.85
CA ASP A 24 40.42 -23.14 28.72
C ASP A 24 39.01 -23.58 29.16
N SER A 25 37.98 -22.91 28.64
CA SER A 25 36.63 -23.44 28.62
C SER A 25 35.98 -23.18 27.26
N LYS A 26 35.73 -24.28 26.54
CA LYS A 26 34.96 -24.33 25.29
C LYS A 26 33.55 -23.76 25.51
N LYS A 27 33.35 -22.45 25.38
CA LYS A 27 32.04 -21.85 25.11
C LYS A 27 31.71 -22.04 23.63
N ARG A 28 31.19 -23.21 23.27
CA ARG A 28 30.54 -23.42 21.97
C ARG A 28 29.37 -22.44 21.87
N SER A 29 29.49 -21.50 20.95
CA SER A 29 28.54 -20.45 20.61
C SER A 29 27.12 -21.00 20.46
N PHE A 30 26.25 -20.65 21.41
CA PHE A 30 24.78 -20.78 21.31
C PHE A 30 24.17 -19.81 20.28
N THR A 31 25.00 -18.99 19.61
CA THR A 31 24.57 -17.95 18.69
C THR A 31 24.17 -18.48 17.31
N LYS A 32 24.53 -19.71 16.94
CA LYS A 32 24.12 -20.33 15.65
C LYS A 32 22.70 -20.91 15.65
N TYR A 33 22.13 -21.19 16.82
CA TYR A 33 20.78 -21.78 16.94
C TYR A 33 19.71 -20.77 17.40
N ALA A 34 20.11 -19.57 17.83
CA ALA A 34 19.18 -18.48 18.13
C ALA A 34 18.37 -18.00 16.91
N LYS A 35 18.86 -18.26 15.68
CA LYS A 35 18.14 -17.97 14.43
C LYS A 35 17.05 -18.99 14.06
N LEU A 36 16.93 -20.10 14.81
CA LEU A 36 15.89 -21.12 14.63
C LEU A 36 14.64 -20.88 15.48
N LEU A 37 14.68 -19.88 16.37
CA LEU A 37 13.46 -19.32 16.98
C LEU A 37 12.93 -18.27 16.02
N THR A 38 12.33 -18.71 14.91
CA THR A 38 11.53 -17.83 14.07
C THR A 38 10.43 -17.25 14.95
N SER A 39 10.59 -15.99 15.37
CA SER A 39 9.53 -15.26 16.09
C SER A 39 8.28 -15.36 15.23
N THR A 40 7.25 -16.04 15.74
CA THR A 40 5.94 -16.05 15.10
C THR A 40 5.58 -14.60 14.78
N PRO A 41 5.18 -14.27 13.55
CA PRO A 41 4.77 -12.92 13.21
C PRO A 41 3.71 -12.48 14.22
N LYS A 42 3.94 -11.38 14.96
CA LYS A 42 2.99 -10.87 15.95
C LYS A 42 2.30 -9.65 15.36
N PHE A 43 0.98 -9.69 15.29
CA PHE A 43 0.22 -8.48 15.01
C PHE A 43 0.29 -7.54 16.22
N VAL A 44 0.53 -6.28 15.92
CA VAL A 44 0.67 -5.24 16.92
C VAL A 44 -0.70 -4.93 17.51
N LYS A 45 -0.80 -4.93 18.85
CA LYS A 45 -2.04 -4.59 19.56
C LYS A 45 -2.19 -3.09 19.78
N GLU A 46 -1.07 -2.39 19.98
CA GLU A 46 -0.99 -0.96 20.25
C GLU A 46 0.04 -0.33 19.33
N VAL A 47 -0.38 0.68 18.58
CA VAL A 47 0.52 1.43 17.71
C VAL A 47 1.10 2.63 18.47
N LYS A 48 2.38 2.87 18.25
CA LYS A 48 3.09 4.08 18.65
C LYS A 48 3.50 4.85 17.40
N ARG A 49 4.20 5.96 17.57
CA ARG A 49 4.86 6.66 16.46
C ARG A 49 5.66 5.67 15.60
N GLY A 50 5.47 5.72 14.28
CA GLY A 50 6.08 4.77 13.34
C GLY A 50 5.25 4.55 12.09
N ILE A 51 5.67 3.59 11.26
CA ILE A 51 5.02 3.17 10.02
C ILE A 51 4.49 1.74 10.19
N TYR A 52 3.24 1.53 9.78
CA TYR A 52 2.56 0.24 9.92
C TYR A 52 1.81 -0.13 8.64
N LEU A 53 1.60 -1.44 8.45
CA LEU A 53 0.71 -2.00 7.44
C LEU A 53 -0.47 -2.68 8.14
N ALA A 54 -1.68 -2.36 7.70
CA ALA A 54 -2.91 -2.97 8.19
C ALA A 54 -3.64 -3.68 7.05
N THR A 55 -4.24 -4.84 7.33
CA THR A 55 -5.15 -5.49 6.38
C THR A 55 -6.60 -5.27 6.78
N LEU A 56 -7.43 -4.94 5.79
CA LEU A 56 -8.87 -4.78 5.89
C LEU A 56 -9.53 -5.77 4.93
N PHE A 57 -9.67 -7.01 5.38
CA PHE A 57 -10.39 -8.03 4.63
C PHE A 57 -11.85 -8.01 5.05
N TYR A 58 -12.74 -7.89 4.07
CA TYR A 58 -14.17 -7.77 4.32
C TYR A 58 -14.99 -8.69 3.41
N THR A 59 -16.18 -9.06 3.86
CA THR A 59 -17.13 -9.88 3.10
C THR A 59 -18.28 -9.03 2.59
N LYS A 60 -19.17 -9.62 1.77
CA LYS A 60 -20.40 -8.96 1.32
C LYS A 60 -21.38 -8.61 2.46
N ASP A 61 -21.28 -9.30 3.61
CA ASP A 61 -22.19 -9.15 4.75
C ASP A 61 -21.54 -8.30 5.87
N ASP A 62 -20.66 -7.35 5.49
CA ASP A 62 -19.94 -6.43 6.38
C ASP A 62 -19.20 -7.10 7.55
N LYS A 63 -18.77 -8.36 7.36
CA LYS A 63 -17.85 -9.01 8.28
C LYS A 63 -16.41 -8.65 7.95
N ILE A 64 -15.65 -8.30 8.97
CA ILE A 64 -14.24 -7.95 8.93
C ILE A 64 -13.41 -9.08 9.53
N LEU A 65 -12.30 -9.42 8.87
CA LEU A 65 -11.32 -10.36 9.40
C LEU A 65 -10.49 -9.66 10.48
N VAL A 66 -10.45 -10.26 11.65
CA VAL A 66 -9.72 -9.76 12.81
C VAL A 66 -8.94 -10.89 13.48
N THR A 67 -7.99 -10.51 14.31
CA THR A 67 -7.33 -11.41 15.25
C THR A 67 -8.32 -11.99 16.27
N LEU A 68 -7.94 -13.04 17.00
CA LEU A 68 -8.78 -13.59 18.08
C LEU A 68 -9.16 -12.55 19.15
N ASP A 69 -8.25 -11.60 19.40
CA ASP A 69 -8.42 -10.47 20.31
C ASP A 69 -9.31 -9.35 19.72
N GLU A 70 -9.92 -9.56 18.54
CA GLU A 70 -10.80 -8.60 17.86
C GLU A 70 -10.11 -7.30 17.50
N ASN A 71 -8.85 -7.38 17.06
CA ASN A 71 -8.09 -6.25 16.51
C ASN A 71 -7.79 -6.51 15.03
N LEU A 72 -7.69 -5.45 14.22
CA LEU A 72 -7.24 -5.58 12.82
C LEU A 72 -5.84 -6.19 12.77
N PRO A 73 -5.50 -7.02 11.76
CA PRO A 73 -4.15 -7.49 11.57
C PRO A 73 -3.24 -6.32 11.14
N ILE A 74 -2.36 -5.89 12.04
CA ILE A 74 -1.44 -4.77 11.85
C ILE A 74 -0.01 -5.24 12.11
N VAL A 75 0.91 -4.88 11.22
CA VAL A 75 2.35 -5.19 11.33
C VAL A 75 3.13 -3.89 11.32
N GLU A 76 4.08 -3.79 12.25
CA GLU A 76 5.04 -2.68 12.30
C GLU A 76 6.09 -2.81 11.20
N VAL A 77 6.34 -1.71 10.50
CA VAL A 77 7.38 -1.60 9.48
C VAL A 77 8.63 -1.00 10.10
N ASP A 78 8.50 0.18 10.71
CA ASP A 78 9.60 0.98 11.25
C ASP A 78 9.11 1.89 12.38
N ASP A 79 9.83 1.94 13.49
CA ASP A 79 9.53 2.76 14.67
C ASP A 79 10.23 4.13 14.64
N ALA A 80 11.21 4.32 13.74
CA ALA A 80 12.10 5.48 13.74
C ALA A 80 11.67 6.65 12.83
N SER A 81 10.50 6.60 12.20
CA SER A 81 10.15 7.53 11.11
C SER A 81 10.05 9.01 11.55
N THR A 82 11.12 9.76 11.26
CA THR A 82 11.18 11.23 11.24
C THR A 82 11.21 11.79 9.82
N VAL A 83 11.42 10.94 8.81
CA VAL A 83 11.62 11.29 7.40
C VAL A 83 10.36 10.98 6.58
N SER A 84 10.06 11.84 5.60
CA SER A 84 9.01 11.59 4.61
C SER A 84 9.32 10.33 3.80
N PHE A 85 8.31 9.46 3.63
CA PHE A 85 8.45 8.18 2.91
C PHE A 85 7.51 8.11 1.69
N THR A 86 7.15 9.26 1.12
CA THR A 86 6.20 9.34 -0.02
C THR A 86 6.67 8.51 -1.21
N GLN A 87 7.97 8.50 -1.52
CA GLN A 87 8.53 7.72 -2.63
C GLN A 87 8.43 6.21 -2.36
N GLU A 88 8.68 5.78 -1.13
CA GLU A 88 8.53 4.37 -0.73
C GLU A 88 7.07 3.94 -0.74
N PHE A 89 6.15 4.82 -0.34
CA PHE A 89 4.72 4.56 -0.44
C PHE A 89 4.26 4.44 -1.91
N GLN A 90 4.69 5.35 -2.80
CA GLN A 90 4.40 5.24 -4.24
C GLN A 90 5.02 3.98 -4.86
N TRP A 91 6.22 3.61 -4.44
CA TRP A 91 6.83 2.34 -4.84
C TRP A 91 6.01 1.14 -4.34
N LEU A 92 5.54 1.18 -3.10
CA LEU A 92 4.71 0.12 -2.51
C LEU A 92 3.39 -0.04 -3.27
N LEU A 93 2.76 1.06 -3.71
CA LEU A 93 1.56 1.01 -4.57
C LEU A 93 1.80 0.17 -5.83
N LYS A 94 3.00 0.24 -6.42
CA LYS A 94 3.38 -0.58 -7.59
C LYS A 94 3.62 -2.04 -7.21
N VAL A 95 4.28 -2.29 -6.07
CA VAL A 95 4.50 -3.65 -5.53
C VAL A 95 3.18 -4.35 -5.22
N GLY A 96 2.14 -3.59 -4.81
CA GLY A 96 0.79 -4.11 -4.60
C GLY A 96 0.10 -4.67 -5.85
N CYS A 97 0.73 -4.57 -7.03
CA CYS A 97 0.27 -5.23 -8.26
C CYS A 97 0.97 -6.59 -8.50
N THR A 98 1.95 -6.97 -7.68
CA THR A 98 2.80 -8.15 -7.86
C THR A 98 3.00 -8.91 -6.54
N TRP A 99 1.91 -9.28 -5.88
CA TRP A 99 1.93 -9.92 -4.55
C TRP A 99 2.71 -11.24 -4.50
N GLN A 100 2.69 -12.01 -5.59
CA GLN A 100 3.43 -13.26 -5.73
C GLN A 100 4.96 -13.09 -5.65
N ASP A 101 5.46 -11.90 -6.00
CA ASP A 101 6.89 -11.62 -6.12
C ASP A 101 7.51 -11.08 -4.83
N ILE A 102 6.73 -10.90 -3.76
CA ILE A 102 7.20 -10.29 -2.50
C ILE A 102 8.45 -10.97 -1.94
N LYS A 103 8.47 -12.30 -1.90
CA LYS A 103 9.61 -13.05 -1.36
C LYS A 103 10.87 -12.83 -2.20
N MET A 104 10.73 -12.91 -3.52
CA MET A 104 11.83 -12.64 -4.44
C MET A 104 12.34 -11.20 -4.29
N LEU A 105 11.44 -10.22 -4.26
CA LEU A 105 11.79 -8.80 -4.10
C LEU A 105 12.49 -8.56 -2.76
N LYS A 106 12.03 -9.21 -1.68
CA LYS A 106 12.63 -9.11 -0.35
C LYS A 106 14.07 -9.58 -0.38
N ASP A 107 14.32 -10.76 -0.93
CA ASP A 107 15.66 -11.34 -1.02
C ASP A 107 16.60 -10.46 -1.87
N GLN A 108 16.09 -9.82 -2.94
CA GLN A 108 16.88 -8.88 -3.76
C GLN A 108 17.27 -7.61 -3.00
N VAL A 109 16.35 -7.08 -2.18
CA VAL A 109 16.58 -5.86 -1.39
C VAL A 109 17.54 -6.12 -0.23
N GLU A 110 17.40 -7.26 0.47
CA GLU A 110 18.28 -7.64 1.58
C GLU A 110 19.75 -7.81 1.16
N ARG A 111 20.00 -8.19 -0.09
CA ARG A 111 21.36 -8.28 -0.65
C ARG A 111 22.00 -6.92 -0.95
N ASN A 112 21.22 -5.85 -1.06
CA ASN A 112 21.66 -4.55 -1.57
C ASN A 112 21.32 -3.40 -0.62
N LEU A 113 21.70 -3.51 0.66
CA LEU A 113 21.42 -2.48 1.67
C LEU A 113 22.37 -1.28 1.53
N SER A 114 22.14 -0.44 0.52
CA SER A 114 23.00 0.71 0.20
C SER A 114 22.44 2.08 0.64
N SER A 115 21.17 2.16 1.02
CA SER A 115 20.54 3.43 1.45
C SER A 115 19.38 3.21 2.42
N THR A 116 19.01 4.27 3.15
CA THR A 116 17.83 4.28 4.04
C THR A 116 16.53 4.00 3.28
N SER A 117 16.40 4.47 2.04
CA SER A 117 15.25 4.16 1.17
C SER A 117 15.15 2.66 0.90
N VAL A 118 16.26 2.02 0.53
CA VAL A 118 16.30 0.58 0.27
C VAL A 118 16.03 -0.22 1.54
N TYR A 119 16.56 0.23 2.69
CA TYR A 119 16.26 -0.36 3.98
C TYR A 119 14.75 -0.33 4.29
N LEU A 120 14.11 0.83 4.14
CA LEU A 120 12.67 0.96 4.40
C LEU A 120 11.83 0.09 3.43
N ARG A 121 12.23 -0.01 2.16
CA ARG A 121 11.60 -0.95 1.21
C ARG A 121 11.73 -2.40 1.66
N GLY A 122 12.88 -2.79 2.20
CA GLY A 122 13.10 -4.12 2.78
C GLY A 122 12.19 -4.39 3.97
N ARG A 123 12.06 -3.41 4.87
CA ARG A 123 11.13 -3.47 6.02
C ARG A 123 9.67 -3.59 5.58
N LEU A 124 9.26 -2.84 4.54
CA LEU A 124 7.94 -2.93 3.95
C LEU A 124 7.68 -4.34 3.39
N LEU A 125 8.62 -4.90 2.63
CA LEU A 125 8.49 -6.26 2.08
C LEU A 125 8.43 -7.32 3.17
N GLN A 126 9.25 -7.19 4.21
CA GLN A 126 9.22 -8.09 5.36
C GLN A 126 7.86 -8.01 6.10
N ALA A 127 7.30 -6.83 6.27
CA ALA A 127 5.98 -6.65 6.87
C ALA A 127 4.85 -7.19 5.98
N LEU A 128 4.97 -7.08 4.65
CA LEU A 128 4.04 -7.71 3.71
C LEU A 128 4.09 -9.24 3.75
N ASP A 129 5.29 -9.84 3.76
CA ASP A 129 5.48 -11.30 3.91
C ASP A 129 4.89 -11.81 5.24
N THR A 130 5.09 -11.02 6.31
CA THR A 130 4.49 -11.23 7.64
C THR A 130 2.96 -11.20 7.57
N LEU A 131 2.38 -10.22 6.87
CA LEU A 131 0.93 -10.15 6.63
C LEU A 131 0.44 -11.35 5.80
N GLN A 132 1.08 -11.69 4.68
CA GLN A 132 0.70 -12.85 3.85
C GLN A 132 0.69 -14.17 4.64
N ALA A 133 1.68 -14.37 5.52
CA ALA A 133 1.74 -15.53 6.40
C ALA A 133 0.63 -15.48 7.47
N GLY A 134 0.48 -14.34 8.15
CA GLY A 134 -0.44 -14.12 9.26
C GLY A 134 -1.91 -14.14 8.85
N VAL A 135 -2.26 -13.55 7.69
CA VAL A 135 -3.61 -13.64 7.15
C VAL A 135 -3.85 -14.92 6.34
N GLY A 136 -2.79 -15.62 5.92
CA GLY A 136 -2.92 -16.82 5.10
C GLY A 136 -3.43 -16.56 3.69
N CYS A 137 -3.01 -15.43 3.11
CA CYS A 137 -3.42 -15.02 1.77
C CYS A 137 -2.24 -14.34 1.08
N ASP A 138 -1.78 -14.89 -0.04
CA ASP A 138 -0.64 -14.33 -0.76
C ASP A 138 -1.05 -13.02 -1.47
N ASP A 139 -2.16 -12.99 -2.20
CA ASP A 139 -2.70 -11.72 -2.71
C ASP A 139 -3.42 -10.94 -1.60
N LEU A 140 -2.82 -9.85 -1.10
CA LEU A 140 -3.41 -9.04 -0.04
C LEU A 140 -4.48 -8.04 -0.52
N GLY A 141 -4.63 -7.84 -1.83
CA GLY A 141 -5.64 -6.95 -2.41
C GLY A 141 -5.08 -5.60 -2.84
N GLN A 142 -5.80 -4.51 -2.55
CA GLN A 142 -5.50 -3.17 -3.04
C GLN A 142 -5.03 -2.27 -1.89
N LEU A 143 -3.88 -1.63 -2.05
CA LEU A 143 -3.43 -0.56 -1.15
C LEU A 143 -4.37 0.65 -1.26
N HIS A 144 -4.76 1.22 -0.12
CA HIS A 144 -5.49 2.46 -0.08
C HIS A 144 -4.60 3.62 -0.54
N TYR A 145 -5.16 4.57 -1.31
CA TYR A 145 -4.40 5.66 -1.92
C TYR A 145 -3.83 6.66 -0.90
N GLN A 146 -4.41 6.70 0.31
CA GLN A 146 -4.02 7.61 1.37
C GLN A 146 -3.50 6.84 2.59
N ILE A 147 -2.47 7.39 3.22
CA ILE A 147 -1.97 6.92 4.52
C ILE A 147 -2.81 7.54 5.62
N ILE A 148 -3.27 6.73 6.57
CA ILE A 148 -3.95 7.23 7.77
C ILE A 148 -2.89 7.68 8.78
N LYS A 149 -2.99 8.93 9.23
CA LYS A 149 -1.99 9.59 10.07
C LYS A 149 -2.64 10.16 11.33
N ASP A 150 -2.07 9.85 12.50
CA ASP A 150 -2.47 10.53 13.73
C ASP A 150 -1.54 11.72 14.06
N LYS A 151 -1.90 12.44 15.14
CA LYS A 151 -1.15 13.58 15.65
C LYS A 151 0.20 13.18 16.26
N ASN A 152 0.39 11.90 16.60
CA ASN A 152 1.58 11.37 17.25
C ASN A 152 2.65 10.91 16.24
N GLY A 153 2.37 11.04 14.94
CA GLY A 153 3.27 10.60 13.86
C GLY A 153 3.16 9.11 13.57
N THR A 154 2.07 8.45 13.96
CA THR A 154 1.73 7.10 13.52
C THR A 154 1.19 7.16 12.11
N ASN A 155 1.78 6.38 11.21
CA ASN A 155 1.38 6.27 9.81
C ASN A 155 0.94 4.84 9.52
N ILE A 156 -0.31 4.65 9.11
CA ILE A 156 -0.84 3.32 8.79
C ILE A 156 -1.26 3.27 7.33
N ILE A 157 -0.63 2.36 6.60
CA ILE A 157 -0.96 2.01 5.23
C ILE A 157 -1.98 0.87 5.27
N VAL A 158 -3.16 1.08 4.68
CA VAL A 158 -4.24 0.09 4.69
C VAL A 158 -4.27 -0.68 3.37
N ILE A 159 -4.34 -2.01 3.46
CA ILE A 159 -4.52 -2.91 2.31
C ILE A 159 -5.91 -3.54 2.42
N THR A 160 -6.72 -3.37 1.38
CA THR A 160 -8.14 -3.76 1.40
C THR A 160 -8.40 -4.90 0.43
N LYS A 161 -9.17 -5.91 0.86
CA LYS A 161 -9.60 -7.01 -0.03
C LYS A 161 -11.02 -7.48 0.29
N LYS A 162 -11.83 -7.61 -0.75
CA LYS A 162 -13.14 -8.28 -0.66
C LYS A 162 -12.94 -9.78 -0.74
N ILE A 163 -13.32 -10.50 0.29
CA ILE A 163 -13.28 -11.96 0.36
C ILE A 163 -14.66 -12.51 0.02
N LYS A 164 -14.75 -13.25 -1.09
CA LYS A 164 -16.00 -13.89 -1.54
C LYS A 164 -16.37 -15.07 -0.65
N ASN A 165 -15.39 -15.90 -0.30
CA ASN A 165 -15.59 -17.06 0.55
C ASN A 165 -14.57 -17.03 1.72
N PRO A 166 -15.03 -16.74 2.95
CA PRO A 166 -14.22 -16.73 4.16
C PRO A 166 -13.41 -18.01 4.40
N SER A 167 -13.88 -19.18 3.92
CA SER A 167 -13.20 -20.46 4.14
C SER A 167 -11.86 -20.58 3.42
N PHE A 168 -11.59 -19.73 2.42
CA PHE A 168 -10.30 -19.70 1.73
C PHE A 168 -9.20 -19.01 2.53
N ILE A 169 -9.58 -18.19 3.51
CA ILE A 169 -8.64 -17.57 4.42
C ILE A 169 -8.23 -18.60 5.47
N ARG A 170 -7.06 -19.19 5.27
CA ARG A 170 -6.46 -20.17 6.18
C ARG A 170 -5.12 -19.64 6.61
N SER A 171 -5.10 -18.97 7.77
CA SER A 171 -3.84 -18.49 8.33
C SER A 171 -2.87 -19.64 8.54
N ARG A 172 -1.61 -19.41 8.18
CA ARG A 172 -0.53 -20.39 8.37
C ARG A 172 0.07 -20.28 9.78
N THR A 173 -0.07 -19.13 10.44
CA THR A 173 0.69 -18.81 11.65
C THR A 173 -0.15 -18.27 12.80
N LEU A 174 -1.35 -17.72 12.55
CA LEU A 174 -2.15 -17.02 13.56
C LEU A 174 -3.65 -17.33 13.42
N SER A 175 -4.32 -17.61 14.53
CA SER A 175 -5.77 -17.76 14.49
C SER A 175 -6.45 -16.41 14.25
N MET A 176 -7.41 -16.38 13.32
CA MET A 176 -8.23 -15.21 12.99
C MET A 176 -9.70 -15.60 12.98
N LYS A 177 -10.57 -14.59 13.11
CA LYS A 177 -12.01 -14.77 13.08
C LYS A 177 -12.69 -13.63 12.34
N TRP A 178 -13.89 -13.88 11.86
CA TRP A 178 -14.73 -12.89 11.20
C TRP A 178 -15.73 -12.32 12.20
N ILE A 179 -15.79 -11.00 12.33
CA ILE A 179 -16.78 -10.30 13.18
C ILE A 179 -17.52 -9.25 12.35
N SER A 180 -18.73 -8.85 12.76
CA SER A 180 -19.41 -7.74 12.10
C SER A 180 -18.67 -6.42 12.33
N LEU A 181 -18.69 -5.54 11.32
CA LEU A 181 -18.15 -4.18 11.44
C LEU A 181 -18.76 -3.43 12.64
N SER A 182 -20.07 -3.57 12.84
CA SER A 182 -20.78 -2.96 13.96
C SER A 182 -20.25 -3.41 15.34
N LYS A 183 -19.84 -4.68 15.48
CA LYS A 183 -19.24 -5.19 16.72
C LYS A 183 -17.87 -4.55 16.95
N LEU A 184 -17.05 -4.49 15.90
CA LEU A 184 -15.71 -3.90 15.96
C LEU A 184 -15.77 -2.42 16.37
N GLN A 185 -16.66 -1.64 15.75
CA GLN A 185 -16.82 -0.22 16.04
C GLN A 185 -17.31 0.03 17.47
N LYS A 186 -18.30 -0.73 17.96
CA LYS A 186 -18.79 -0.62 19.35
C LYS A 186 -17.69 -0.84 20.39
N LYS A 187 -16.80 -1.82 20.16
CA LYS A 187 -15.65 -2.09 21.04
C LYS A 187 -14.68 -0.91 21.10
N THR A 188 -14.48 -0.22 19.98
CA THR A 188 -13.61 0.97 19.91
C THR A 188 -14.22 2.15 20.66
N THR A 189 -15.50 2.46 20.43
CA THR A 189 -16.19 3.58 21.12
C THR A 189 -16.18 3.43 22.64
N GLN A 190 -16.25 2.20 23.16
CA GLN A 190 -16.18 1.96 24.62
C GLN A 190 -14.79 2.25 25.20
N LYS A 191 -13.71 2.14 24.42
CA LYS A 191 -12.34 2.43 24.87
C LYS A 191 -12.01 3.93 24.81
N ASP A 192 -12.67 4.69 23.95
CA ASP A 192 -12.37 6.09 23.63
C ASP A 192 -12.83 7.12 24.68
N VAL A 193 -13.47 6.73 25.78
CA VAL A 193 -14.00 7.68 26.77
C VAL A 193 -12.90 8.48 27.49
N ASN A 194 -11.65 8.00 27.49
CA ASN A 194 -10.55 8.61 28.26
C ASN A 194 -9.30 9.03 27.44
N ASP A 195 -9.21 8.73 26.15
CA ASP A 195 -7.99 8.96 25.36
C ASP A 195 -8.25 9.68 24.02
N SER A 196 -7.24 10.42 23.54
CA SER A 196 -7.26 11.08 22.23
C SER A 196 -7.34 10.06 21.08
N PRO A 197 -7.97 10.38 19.93
CA PRO A 197 -8.15 9.42 18.84
C PRO A 197 -6.80 8.98 18.24
N ASN A 198 -6.42 7.73 18.52
CA ASN A 198 -5.27 7.04 17.95
C ASN A 198 -5.54 6.66 16.48
N ALA A 199 -4.50 6.59 15.63
CA ALA A 199 -4.57 6.12 14.24
C ALA A 199 -5.40 4.82 14.05
N VAL A 200 -5.34 3.87 14.99
CA VAL A 200 -6.16 2.63 14.91
C VAL A 200 -7.66 2.94 14.98
N ASN A 201 -8.07 3.87 15.84
CA ASN A 201 -9.48 4.25 15.98
C ASN A 201 -9.95 5.05 14.76
N GLN A 202 -9.06 5.85 14.17
CA GLN A 202 -9.32 6.53 12.89
C GLN A 202 -9.56 5.52 11.76
N ILE A 203 -8.77 4.45 11.66
CA ILE A 203 -9.02 3.36 10.70
C ILE A 203 -10.39 2.74 10.96
N ILE A 204 -10.67 2.31 12.20
CA ILE A 204 -11.92 1.60 12.53
C ILE A 204 -13.16 2.44 12.20
N THR A 205 -13.09 3.75 12.48
CA THR A 205 -14.16 4.70 12.15
C THR A 205 -14.32 4.90 10.64
N SER A 206 -13.21 4.89 9.89
CA SER A 206 -13.19 5.08 8.43
C SER A 206 -13.35 3.79 7.61
N ILE A 207 -13.51 2.61 8.22
CA ILE A 207 -13.63 1.34 7.49
C ILE A 207 -14.71 1.40 6.41
N GLN A 208 -15.87 1.99 6.70
CA GLN A 208 -16.97 2.07 5.73
C GLN A 208 -16.58 2.90 4.50
N ASP A 209 -15.85 4.00 4.69
CA ASP A 209 -15.35 4.84 3.61
C ASP A 209 -14.28 4.12 2.80
N VAL A 210 -13.35 3.42 3.47
CA VAL A 210 -12.30 2.63 2.82
C VAL A 210 -12.90 1.50 1.97
N ILE A 211 -13.90 0.78 2.51
CA ILE A 211 -14.62 -0.27 1.78
C ILE A 211 -15.37 0.34 0.59
N SER A 212 -16.08 1.44 0.80
CA SER A 212 -16.86 2.11 -0.26
C SER A 212 -15.95 2.57 -1.40
N TYR A 213 -14.82 3.20 -1.06
CA TYR A 213 -13.77 3.56 -2.01
C TYR A 213 -13.29 2.34 -2.80
N HIS A 214 -12.90 1.26 -2.12
CA HIS A 214 -12.41 0.03 -2.77
C HIS A 214 -13.47 -0.66 -3.65
N GLN A 215 -14.76 -0.49 -3.37
CA GLN A 215 -15.82 -0.99 -4.26
C GLN A 215 -15.98 -0.10 -5.50
N GLN A 216 -15.88 1.22 -5.32
CA GLN A 216 -16.04 2.20 -6.40
C GLN A 216 -14.86 2.20 -7.37
N THR A 217 -13.63 1.95 -6.91
CA THR A 217 -12.44 1.80 -7.76
C THR A 217 -12.56 0.65 -8.77
N LYS A 218 -13.44 -0.32 -8.51
CA LYS A 218 -13.61 -1.53 -9.33
C LYS A 218 -14.80 -1.49 -10.27
N LYS A 219 -15.60 -0.42 -10.25
CA LYS A 219 -16.75 -0.28 -11.15
C LYS A 219 -16.25 0.14 -12.54
N PRO A 220 -16.39 -0.70 -13.58
CA PRO A 220 -16.05 -0.30 -14.93
C PRO A 220 -17.13 0.66 -15.48
N LEU A 221 -16.76 1.38 -16.53
CA LEU A 221 -17.75 2.02 -17.41
C LEU A 221 -18.35 0.99 -18.36
N ASP A 222 -19.60 1.19 -18.73
CA ASP A 222 -20.22 0.46 -19.82
C ASP A 222 -19.50 0.77 -21.15
N LYS A 223 -19.68 -0.10 -22.15
CA LYS A 223 -19.14 0.15 -23.49
C LYS A 223 -19.79 1.40 -24.08
N GLY A 224 -18.97 2.28 -24.65
CA GLY A 224 -19.44 3.51 -25.32
C GLY A 224 -18.32 4.47 -25.67
N LEU A 225 -18.69 5.53 -26.37
CA LEU A 225 -17.87 6.72 -26.57
C LEU A 225 -18.13 7.69 -25.42
N TYR A 226 -17.08 8.21 -24.80
CA TYR A 226 -17.16 9.08 -23.63
C TYR A 226 -16.35 10.35 -23.87
N LEU A 227 -16.89 11.47 -23.38
CA LEU A 227 -16.15 12.72 -23.22
C LEU A 227 -15.66 12.79 -21.78
N GLY A 228 -14.35 12.90 -21.59
CA GLY A 228 -13.71 13.00 -20.27
C GLY A 228 -13.09 14.37 -20.04
N PHE A 229 -13.12 14.84 -18.80
CA PHE A 229 -12.46 16.08 -18.38
C PHE A 229 -11.27 15.76 -17.48
N MET A 230 -10.10 16.30 -17.81
CA MET A 230 -8.89 16.10 -17.02
C MET A 230 -8.36 17.43 -16.51
N LYS A 231 -8.50 17.67 -15.20
CA LYS A 231 -7.84 18.80 -14.52
C LYS A 231 -6.57 18.32 -13.85
N LEU A 232 -5.44 18.78 -14.37
CA LEU A 232 -4.12 18.53 -13.81
C LEU A 232 -3.75 19.61 -12.81
N ARG A 233 -3.18 19.20 -11.68
CA ARG A 233 -2.46 20.08 -10.75
C ARG A 233 -1.08 19.50 -10.53
N THR A 234 -0.05 20.22 -10.94
CA THR A 234 1.33 19.77 -10.79
C THR A 234 1.91 20.30 -9.48
N SER A 235 2.68 19.46 -8.79
CA SER A 235 3.54 19.80 -7.66
C SER A 235 4.96 19.32 -7.96
N VAL A 236 5.95 19.71 -7.14
CA VAL A 236 7.36 19.32 -7.34
C VAL A 236 7.53 17.80 -7.46
N ASP A 237 6.79 17.04 -6.66
CA ASP A 237 6.97 15.58 -6.53
C ASP A 237 5.84 14.75 -7.14
N ALA A 238 4.78 15.38 -7.66
CA ALA A 238 3.61 14.66 -8.16
C ALA A 238 2.75 15.47 -9.12
N ILE A 239 2.12 14.76 -10.07
CA ILE A 239 0.97 15.26 -10.83
C ILE A 239 -0.29 14.75 -10.14
N HIS A 240 -1.17 15.67 -9.76
CA HIS A 240 -2.46 15.38 -9.19
C HIS A 240 -3.54 15.50 -10.25
N ILE A 241 -4.40 14.49 -10.32
CA ILE A 241 -5.57 14.47 -11.20
C ILE A 241 -6.81 14.58 -10.34
N THR A 242 -7.72 15.50 -10.67
CA THR A 242 -9.01 15.59 -9.98
C THR A 242 -9.94 14.50 -10.51
N VAL A 243 -10.52 13.72 -9.60
CA VAL A 243 -11.46 12.64 -9.90
C VAL A 243 -12.73 12.79 -9.07
N PRO A 244 -13.89 12.26 -9.52
CA PRO A 244 -15.10 12.28 -8.73
C PRO A 244 -14.95 11.44 -7.46
N ARG A 245 -15.54 11.91 -6.35
CA ARG A 245 -15.47 11.23 -5.05
C ARG A 245 -15.97 9.79 -5.10
N TYR A 246 -16.98 9.51 -5.94
CA TYR A 246 -17.66 8.22 -6.03
C TYR A 246 -17.17 7.31 -7.17
N SER A 247 -16.15 7.76 -7.93
CA SER A 247 -15.55 7.01 -9.05
C SER A 247 -14.06 7.38 -9.21
N PRO A 248 -13.22 7.08 -8.20
CA PRO A 248 -11.85 7.61 -8.11
C PRO A 248 -10.88 7.13 -9.19
N ASN A 249 -11.21 6.04 -9.91
CA ASN A 249 -10.41 5.50 -11.01
C ASN A 249 -10.89 5.95 -12.39
N ILE A 250 -11.89 6.84 -12.44
CA ILE A 250 -12.49 7.31 -13.68
C ILE A 250 -12.46 8.84 -13.64
N LEU A 251 -12.00 9.45 -14.73
CA LEU A 251 -12.09 10.90 -14.89
C LEU A 251 -13.57 11.35 -14.84
N PRO A 252 -13.87 12.59 -14.44
CA PRO A 252 -15.18 13.17 -14.72
C PRO A 252 -15.52 12.97 -16.20
N HIS A 253 -16.68 12.40 -16.50
CA HIS A 253 -17.02 11.99 -17.86
C HIS A 253 -18.53 12.03 -18.11
N VAL A 254 -18.89 12.11 -19.39
CA VAL A 254 -20.26 11.93 -19.89
C VAL A 254 -20.24 10.95 -21.05
N LYS A 255 -21.20 10.03 -21.10
CA LYS A 255 -21.37 9.11 -22.22
C LYS A 255 -21.97 9.87 -23.40
N VAL A 256 -21.29 9.87 -24.54
CA VAL A 256 -21.74 10.51 -25.77
C VAL A 256 -22.67 9.56 -26.54
N ARG A 257 -22.28 8.29 -26.71
CA ARG A 257 -23.08 7.25 -27.39
C ARG A 257 -22.62 5.83 -27.06
N ASP A 258 -23.44 4.82 -27.39
CA ASP A 258 -23.14 3.40 -27.15
C ASP A 258 -22.11 2.81 -28.11
N ASN A 259 -22.09 3.27 -29.37
CA ASN A 259 -21.06 2.88 -30.32
C ASN A 259 -19.74 3.58 -29.93
N PRO A 260 -18.65 2.88 -29.61
CA PRO A 260 -17.37 3.50 -29.27
C PRO A 260 -16.56 3.97 -30.50
N HIS A 261 -16.94 3.55 -31.71
CA HIS A 261 -16.15 3.81 -32.91
C HIS A 261 -16.26 5.27 -33.35
N VAL A 262 -15.14 5.97 -33.46
CA VAL A 262 -15.05 7.31 -34.06
C VAL A 262 -14.70 7.13 -35.55
N SER A 263 -15.54 7.66 -36.44
CA SER A 263 -15.30 7.60 -37.88
C SER A 263 -14.14 8.50 -38.28
N ARG A 264 -13.63 8.32 -39.50
CA ARG A 264 -12.55 9.17 -40.03
C ARG A 264 -12.98 10.64 -40.10
N GLU A 265 -14.21 10.88 -40.57
CA GLU A 265 -14.79 12.22 -40.72
C GLU A 265 -14.98 12.89 -39.35
N GLU A 266 -15.48 12.15 -38.35
CA GLU A 266 -15.61 12.65 -36.97
C GLU A 266 -14.25 13.01 -36.36
N TRP A 267 -13.21 12.20 -36.63
CA TRP A 267 -11.87 12.44 -36.13
C TRP A 267 -11.19 13.64 -36.82
N GLU A 268 -11.29 13.74 -38.14
CA GLU A 268 -10.77 14.89 -38.92
C GLU A 268 -11.40 16.19 -38.41
N TRP A 269 -12.73 16.20 -38.21
CA TRP A 269 -13.44 17.34 -37.61
C TRP A 269 -12.94 17.68 -36.18
N LEU A 270 -12.76 16.69 -35.31
CA LEU A 270 -12.23 16.92 -33.95
C LEU A 270 -10.82 17.53 -33.97
N THR A 271 -9.96 17.10 -34.89
CA THR A 271 -8.61 17.68 -35.05
C THR A 271 -8.63 19.06 -35.70
N GLY A 272 -9.64 19.35 -36.50
CA GLY A 272 -9.89 20.69 -37.03
C GLY A 272 -10.15 21.70 -35.90
N LEU A 273 -10.80 21.31 -34.80
CA LEU A 273 -11.12 22.21 -33.68
C LEU A 273 -9.89 22.90 -33.06
N THR A 274 -8.68 22.33 -33.22
CA THR A 274 -7.45 22.93 -32.69
C THR A 274 -6.66 23.72 -33.72
N THR A 275 -7.05 23.68 -35.01
CA THR A 275 -6.24 24.17 -36.13
C THR A 275 -6.97 25.07 -37.12
N MET A 276 -8.30 24.96 -37.21
CA MET A 276 -9.13 25.62 -38.21
C MET A 276 -10.00 26.73 -37.60
N SER A 277 -10.44 27.67 -38.43
CA SER A 277 -11.36 28.75 -38.01
C SER A 277 -12.80 28.23 -37.84
N GLU A 278 -13.62 28.90 -37.02
CA GLU A 278 -15.02 28.49 -36.75
C GLU A 278 -15.87 28.34 -38.04
N GLU A 279 -15.54 29.10 -39.09
CA GLU A 279 -16.24 29.14 -40.37
C GLU A 279 -15.96 27.89 -41.22
N GLU A 280 -14.74 27.34 -41.16
CA GLU A 280 -14.31 26.13 -41.86
C GLU A 280 -14.88 24.87 -41.18
N LEU A 281 -14.97 24.90 -39.85
CA LEU A 281 -15.48 23.80 -39.03
C LEU A 281 -16.98 23.56 -39.18
N ALA A 282 -17.74 24.61 -39.48
CA ALA A 282 -19.18 24.53 -39.71
C ALA A 282 -19.53 23.87 -41.06
N ALA A 283 -18.59 23.82 -42.01
CA ALA A 283 -18.82 23.28 -43.34
C ALA A 283 -18.55 21.77 -43.46
N GLU A 284 -17.68 21.20 -42.63
CA GLU A 284 -17.24 19.79 -42.71
C GLU A 284 -17.90 18.85 -41.70
N SER A 285 -18.73 19.35 -40.78
CA SER A 285 -19.21 18.55 -39.65
C SER A 285 -20.38 17.61 -40.00
N SER A 286 -20.38 16.42 -39.39
CA SER A 286 -21.62 15.63 -39.26
C SER A 286 -22.49 16.29 -38.17
N PRO A 287 -23.65 16.89 -38.53
CA PRO A 287 -24.43 17.72 -37.59
C PRO A 287 -24.94 16.90 -36.38
N SER A 288 -25.13 15.59 -36.57
CA SER A 288 -25.58 14.69 -35.50
C SER A 288 -24.50 14.43 -34.45
N PHE A 289 -23.23 14.28 -34.85
CA PHE A 289 -22.12 14.04 -33.93
C PHE A 289 -21.79 15.30 -33.12
N GLN A 290 -21.69 16.44 -33.81
CA GLN A 290 -21.44 17.74 -33.17
C GLN A 290 -22.48 18.06 -32.11
N SER A 291 -23.77 17.97 -32.46
CA SER A 291 -24.86 18.26 -31.51
C SER A 291 -24.81 17.36 -30.26
N THR A 292 -24.52 16.08 -30.46
CA THR A 292 -24.39 15.12 -29.35
C THR A 292 -23.18 15.45 -28.46
N LEU A 293 -22.06 15.83 -29.06
CA LEU A 293 -20.84 16.21 -28.34
C LEU A 293 -21.01 17.52 -27.56
N GLU A 294 -21.64 18.54 -28.16
CA GLU A 294 -21.94 19.81 -27.51
C GLU A 294 -22.86 19.62 -26.30
N HIS A 295 -23.88 18.78 -26.43
CA HIS A 295 -24.75 18.41 -25.32
C HIS A 295 -23.94 17.73 -24.21
N ALA A 296 -23.13 16.71 -24.55
CA ALA A 296 -22.29 16.00 -23.58
C ALA A 296 -21.29 16.92 -22.87
N LEU A 297 -20.69 17.86 -23.61
CA LEU A 297 -19.78 18.87 -23.05
C LEU A 297 -20.50 19.79 -22.07
N LYS A 298 -21.69 20.28 -22.43
CA LYS A 298 -22.50 21.12 -21.54
C LYS A 298 -22.83 20.39 -20.23
N THR A 299 -23.33 19.16 -20.32
CA THR A 299 -23.60 18.32 -19.15
C THR A 299 -22.35 18.14 -18.29
N LEU A 300 -21.20 17.83 -18.91
CA LEU A 300 -19.96 17.61 -18.18
C LEU A 300 -19.49 18.87 -17.45
N LEU A 301 -19.55 20.03 -18.10
CA LEU A 301 -19.14 21.32 -17.50
C LEU A 301 -20.05 21.73 -16.33
N ASP A 302 -21.35 21.50 -16.47
CA ASP A 302 -22.32 21.73 -15.40
C ASP A 302 -22.04 20.81 -14.20
N ASP A 303 -21.76 19.52 -14.43
CA ASP A 303 -21.46 18.53 -13.38
C ASP A 303 -20.17 18.86 -12.61
N ILE A 304 -19.14 19.39 -13.28
CA ILE A 304 -17.88 19.79 -12.63
C ILE A 304 -17.93 21.21 -12.01
N GLY A 305 -19.05 21.93 -12.16
CA GLY A 305 -19.25 23.28 -11.61
C GLY A 305 -18.37 24.35 -12.28
N VAL A 306 -18.01 24.16 -13.55
CA VAL A 306 -17.23 25.13 -14.33
C VAL A 306 -18.19 25.99 -15.17
N SER A 307 -18.33 27.27 -14.80
CA SER A 307 -19.08 28.24 -15.61
C SER A 307 -18.40 28.51 -16.95
N ARG A 308 -19.19 28.67 -18.02
CA ARG A 308 -18.77 28.96 -19.42
C ARG A 308 -17.88 30.21 -19.61
N ASN A 309 -17.61 31.00 -18.56
CA ASN A 309 -16.84 32.25 -18.65
C ASN A 309 -15.32 32.07 -18.77
N VAL A 310 -14.82 30.84 -18.93
CA VAL A 310 -13.43 30.61 -19.32
C VAL A 310 -13.43 30.22 -20.79
N CYS A 311 -13.10 31.17 -21.67
CA CYS A 311 -12.75 30.89 -23.06
C CYS A 311 -11.58 29.91 -23.07
N TRP A 312 -11.88 28.62 -23.27
CA TRP A 312 -10.87 27.55 -23.37
C TRP A 312 -10.02 27.67 -24.65
N LEU A 313 -10.40 28.52 -25.60
CA LEU A 313 -9.65 28.80 -26.83
C LEU A 313 -8.35 29.62 -26.61
N ASN A 314 -8.12 30.18 -25.42
CA ASN A 314 -6.96 31.05 -25.17
C ASN A 314 -5.83 30.40 -24.33
N TYR A 315 -5.89 29.09 -24.02
CA TYR A 315 -4.87 28.41 -23.21
C TYR A 315 -4.14 27.27 -23.92
N CYS A 316 -4.30 27.14 -25.24
CA CYS A 316 -3.34 26.41 -26.08
C CYS A 316 -2.44 27.43 -26.78
N SER A 317 -1.49 27.98 -26.05
CA SER A 317 -0.33 28.74 -26.55
C SER A 317 0.83 28.52 -25.59
#